data_AF-A0AAD4K2X4-F1
#
_entry.id   AF-A0AAD4K2X4-F1
#
_cell.length_a   1.000
_cell.length_b   1.000
_cell.length_c   1.000
_cell.angle_alpha   90.00
_cell.angle_beta   90.00
_cell.angle_gamma   90.00
#
_symmetry.space_group_name_H-M   'P 1'
#
loop_
_entity.id
_entity.type
_entity.pdbx_description
1 polymer ?
#
loop_
_entity_poly.entity_id
_entity_poly.type
_entity_poly.pdbx_seq_one_letter_code
_entity_poly.pdbx_strand_id
1 'polypeptide(L)'
;ILIHIAMTEPSGKRQEPLELKEELKFVSLEFRHNAPHDFFRSQWQSGPKSWLFLFYRWILALIFGIGLGCYLILYFRRGTIFIYLTAWCFVLCSLTSFIGALFVTVYHIDIETMVKLVWIIKFYWVCYWTNLTLAYVVAFLYWSSMFLEQPEFDFIWTMFDVWVHGLPVVLFSVDHMLVAQPARLLHFMYPFCFTLVYLAFSVIYNKLGGLDSLGKSYIYIILNYENPTLVLLTIVGTALLIIVFSTMLYGLYIIRTYLARRLNKL
;
A
#
# COMPACT_ATOMS: atom_id res chain seq x y z
N ILE A 1 3.36 21.62 -39.90
CA ILE A 1 4.15 22.26 -38.81
C ILE A 1 3.62 21.68 -37.49
N LEU A 2 3.66 20.36 -37.26
CA LEU A 2 4.82 19.60 -36.75
C LEU A 2 5.55 20.35 -35.62
N ILE A 3 4.83 20.60 -34.52
CA ILE A 3 5.48 20.92 -33.25
C ILE A 3 5.91 19.59 -32.64
N HIS A 4 7.13 19.21 -32.99
CA HIS A 4 7.95 18.29 -32.23
C HIS A 4 8.17 18.95 -30.87
N ILE A 5 7.28 18.69 -29.90
CA ILE A 5 7.61 18.91 -28.50
C ILE A 5 8.69 17.87 -28.20
N ALA A 6 9.94 18.25 -28.42
CA ALA A 6 11.05 17.69 -27.69
C ALA A 6 10.71 17.90 -26.21
N MET A 7 10.10 16.87 -25.61
CA MET A 7 10.08 16.69 -24.17
C MET A 7 11.54 16.57 -23.78
N THR A 8 12.18 17.70 -23.53
CA THR A 8 13.48 17.75 -22.90
C THR A 8 13.30 17.04 -21.57
N GLU A 9 13.84 15.83 -21.47
CA GLU A 9 13.99 15.16 -20.19
C GLU A 9 14.70 16.16 -19.27
N PRO A 10 14.15 16.45 -18.08
CA PRO A 10 14.81 17.37 -17.17
C PRO A 10 16.23 16.86 -16.95
N SER A 11 17.22 17.73 -17.13
CA SER A 11 18.66 17.44 -17.06
C SER A 11 19.17 16.94 -15.69
N GLY A 12 18.26 16.65 -14.76
CA GLY A 12 18.55 16.01 -13.47
C GLY A 12 18.42 14.50 -13.57
N LYS A 13 19.27 13.78 -12.82
CA LYS A 13 19.21 12.32 -12.75
C LYS A 13 17.82 11.87 -12.28
N ARG A 14 17.09 11.20 -13.16
CA ARG A 14 15.73 10.71 -12.90
C ARG A 14 15.73 9.72 -11.73
N GLN A 15 14.78 9.90 -10.81
CA GLN A 15 14.58 9.05 -9.62
C GLN A 15 15.83 8.87 -8.74
N GLU A 16 16.72 9.85 -8.66
CA GLU A 16 17.81 9.83 -7.67
C GLU A 16 17.20 9.88 -6.26
N PRO A 17 17.46 8.85 -5.42
CA PRO A 17 17.12 8.95 -4.00
C PRO A 17 17.79 10.19 -3.42
N LEU A 18 17.07 10.99 -2.63
CA LEU A 18 17.70 12.13 -1.99
C LEU A 18 18.70 11.63 -0.94
N GLU A 19 19.70 12.45 -0.64
CA GLU A 19 20.54 12.20 0.53
C GLU A 19 19.68 12.07 1.79
N LEU A 20 20.10 11.23 2.74
CA LEU A 20 19.30 10.95 3.94
C LEU A 20 18.90 12.22 4.70
N LYS A 21 19.79 13.23 4.76
CA LYS A 21 19.51 14.52 5.41
C LYS A 21 18.39 15.29 4.72
N GLU A 22 18.29 15.19 3.39
CA GLU A 22 17.24 15.83 2.60
C GLU A 22 15.93 15.03 2.69
N GLU A 23 15.98 13.69 2.66
CA GLU A 23 14.79 12.85 2.88
C GLU A 23 14.13 13.14 4.23
N LEU A 24 14.90 13.45 5.29
CA LEU A 24 14.36 13.71 6.63
C LEU A 24 13.82 15.13 6.84
N LYS A 25 13.92 16.03 5.86
CA LYS A 25 13.33 17.38 5.96
C LYS A 25 11.82 17.32 5.80
N PHE A 26 11.08 18.16 6.52
CA PHE A 26 9.61 18.26 6.41
C PHE A 26 9.12 18.51 4.98
N VAL A 27 9.90 19.18 4.13
CA VAL A 27 9.56 19.37 2.70
C VAL A 27 9.41 18.05 1.95
N SER A 28 10.03 16.96 2.41
CA SER A 28 9.93 15.61 1.84
C SER A 28 8.64 14.88 2.21
N LEU A 29 7.78 15.48 3.06
CA LEU A 29 6.38 15.09 3.18
C LEU A 29 5.55 15.57 1.98
N GLU A 30 6.01 16.60 1.28
CA GLU A 30 5.32 17.07 0.09
C GLU A 30 5.48 16.08 -1.07
N PHE A 31 4.42 15.94 -1.86
CA PHE A 31 4.44 15.12 -3.06
C PHE A 31 5.12 15.85 -4.24
N ARG A 32 6.41 16.16 -4.09
CA ARG A 32 7.23 16.73 -5.17
C ARG A 32 7.92 15.60 -5.93
N HIS A 33 7.54 15.46 -7.19
CA HIS A 33 8.24 14.62 -8.16
C HIS A 33 8.25 15.32 -9.51
N ASN A 34 9.45 15.54 -10.05
CA ASN A 34 9.63 16.34 -11.28
C ASN A 34 9.23 15.57 -12.55
N ALA A 35 8.88 14.28 -12.42
CA ALA A 35 8.61 13.37 -13.53
C ALA A 35 7.29 12.60 -13.32
N PRO A 36 6.11 13.24 -13.49
CA PRO A 36 4.80 12.60 -13.27
C PRO A 36 4.60 11.30 -14.07
N HIS A 37 5.26 11.17 -15.22
CA HIS A 37 5.22 9.97 -16.05
C HIS A 37 5.72 8.70 -15.37
N ASP A 38 6.50 8.81 -14.30
CA ASP A 38 6.96 7.65 -13.52
C ASP A 38 5.82 6.92 -12.80
N PHE A 39 4.69 7.59 -12.54
CA PHE A 39 3.52 6.96 -11.93
C PHE A 39 2.75 6.06 -12.90
N PHE A 40 2.97 6.22 -14.21
CA PHE A 40 2.18 5.56 -15.26
C PHE A 40 2.93 4.45 -16.00
N ARG A 41 4.14 4.10 -15.55
CA ARG A 41 5.02 3.18 -16.26
C ARG A 41 5.74 2.19 -15.35
N SER A 42 6.22 1.11 -15.97
CA SER A 42 7.17 0.21 -15.33
C SER A 42 8.55 0.83 -15.30
N GLN A 43 9.33 0.45 -14.29
CA GLN A 43 10.76 0.72 -14.24
C GLN A 43 11.53 0.04 -15.39
N TRP A 44 11.04 -1.10 -15.87
CA TRP A 44 11.78 -2.00 -16.75
C TRP A 44 11.38 -1.91 -18.23
N GLN A 45 10.37 -1.11 -18.56
CA GLN A 45 9.93 -0.96 -19.94
C GLN A 45 10.91 -0.10 -20.76
N SER A 46 11.23 -0.56 -21.97
CA SER A 46 12.14 0.15 -22.90
C SER A 46 11.44 1.24 -23.71
N GLY A 47 10.13 1.09 -23.96
CA GLY A 47 9.34 2.05 -24.74
C GLY A 47 8.56 3.05 -23.89
N PRO A 48 7.95 4.07 -24.52
CA PRO A 48 7.08 5.01 -23.82
C PRO A 48 5.84 4.31 -23.25
N LYS A 49 5.31 3.29 -23.94
CA LYS A 49 4.15 2.47 -23.54
C LYS A 49 4.55 1.00 -23.42
N SER A 50 3.85 0.24 -22.59
CA SER A 50 4.11 -1.18 -22.34
C SER A 50 2.80 -1.93 -22.10
N TRP A 51 2.34 -2.65 -23.12
CA TRP A 51 1.14 -3.50 -23.03
C TRP A 51 1.30 -4.62 -22.01
N LEU A 52 2.52 -5.16 -21.85
CA LEU A 52 2.81 -6.17 -20.83
C LEU A 52 2.60 -5.60 -19.42
N PHE A 53 3.06 -4.37 -19.18
CA PHE A 53 2.85 -3.73 -17.87
C PHE A 53 1.38 -3.38 -17.64
N LEU A 54 0.66 -2.92 -18.68
CA LEU A 54 -0.78 -2.68 -18.60
C LEU A 54 -1.55 -3.97 -18.25
N PHE A 55 -1.23 -5.08 -18.91
CA PHE A 55 -1.82 -6.39 -18.63
C PHE A 55 -1.55 -6.83 -17.19
N TYR A 56 -0.31 -6.68 -16.72
CA TYR A 56 0.05 -6.94 -15.33
C TYR A 56 -0.77 -6.10 -14.33
N ARG A 57 -0.95 -4.80 -14.57
CA ARG A 57 -1.75 -3.94 -13.67
C ARG A 57 -3.20 -4.38 -13.60
N TRP A 58 -3.79 -4.79 -14.72
CA TRP A 58 -5.16 -5.32 -14.72
C TRP A 58 -5.26 -6.67 -14.04
N ILE A 59 -4.28 -7.57 -14.16
CA ILE A 59 -4.22 -8.80 -13.36
C ILE A 59 -4.22 -8.46 -11.87
N LEU A 60 -3.36 -7.53 -11.43
CA LEU A 60 -3.28 -7.13 -10.02
C LEU A 60 -4.62 -6.55 -9.52
N ALA A 61 -5.23 -5.67 -10.32
CA ALA A 61 -6.55 -5.10 -10.04
C ALA A 61 -7.64 -6.18 -9.95
N LEU A 62 -7.62 -7.19 -10.82
CA LEU A 62 -8.57 -8.29 -10.80
C LEU A 62 -8.35 -9.20 -9.58
N ILE A 63 -7.12 -9.52 -9.21
CA ILE A 63 -6.80 -10.35 -8.03
C ILE A 63 -7.40 -9.72 -6.77
N PHE A 64 -7.10 -8.44 -6.52
CA PHE A 64 -7.62 -7.76 -5.32
C PHE A 64 -9.08 -7.36 -5.46
N GLY A 65 -9.58 -7.09 -6.66
CA GLY A 65 -10.99 -6.76 -6.89
C GLY A 65 -11.92 -7.97 -6.70
N ILE A 66 -11.63 -9.08 -7.38
CA ILE A 66 -12.32 -10.36 -7.18
C ILE A 66 -12.16 -10.80 -5.74
N GLY A 67 -10.95 -10.63 -5.20
CA GLY A 67 -10.69 -10.89 -3.81
C GLY A 67 -11.64 -10.18 -2.88
N LEU A 68 -11.69 -8.85 -2.95
CA LEU A 68 -12.57 -8.08 -2.10
C LEU A 68 -14.02 -8.51 -2.27
N GLY A 69 -14.46 -8.78 -3.51
CA GLY A 69 -15.77 -9.37 -3.78
C GLY A 69 -16.02 -10.67 -3.03
N CYS A 70 -15.11 -11.64 -3.14
CA CYS A 70 -15.19 -12.93 -2.43
C CYS A 70 -15.18 -12.74 -0.91
N TYR A 71 -14.32 -11.86 -0.39
CA TYR A 71 -14.24 -11.57 1.04
C TYR A 71 -15.54 -10.99 1.56
N LEU A 72 -16.11 -10.01 0.85
CA LEU A 72 -17.42 -9.43 1.17
C LEU A 72 -18.51 -10.50 1.11
N ILE A 73 -18.61 -11.29 0.04
CA ILE A 73 -19.66 -12.30 -0.14
C ILE A 73 -19.62 -13.38 0.95
N LEU A 74 -18.45 -13.91 1.26
CA LEU A 74 -18.30 -15.05 2.16
C LEU A 74 -18.33 -14.61 3.64
N TYR A 75 -17.83 -13.42 3.96
CA TYR A 75 -17.60 -13.03 5.35
C TYR A 75 -18.47 -11.88 5.84
N PHE A 76 -19.28 -11.20 5.01
CA PHE A 76 -20.02 -9.96 5.37
C PHE A 76 -20.58 -9.94 6.80
N ARG A 77 -21.21 -11.04 7.25
CA ARG A 77 -21.79 -11.22 8.59
C ARG A 77 -22.46 -9.95 9.12
N ARG A 78 -23.53 -9.48 8.46
CA ARG A 78 -24.26 -8.24 8.79
C ARG A 78 -23.38 -6.98 8.91
N GLY A 79 -22.23 -6.96 8.26
CA GLY A 79 -21.27 -5.85 8.27
C GLY A 79 -20.16 -5.97 9.32
N THR A 80 -20.13 -7.02 10.15
CA THR A 80 -19.10 -7.20 11.20
C THR A 80 -17.69 -7.22 10.62
N ILE A 81 -17.50 -7.59 9.35
CA ILE A 81 -16.18 -7.54 8.71
C ILE A 81 -15.53 -6.15 8.71
N PHE A 82 -16.32 -5.08 8.68
CA PHE A 82 -15.81 -3.73 8.59
C PHE A 82 -15.20 -3.23 9.91
N ILE A 83 -15.33 -4.00 11.00
CA ILE A 83 -14.64 -3.66 12.25
C ILE A 83 -13.15 -4.03 12.21
N TYR A 84 -12.76 -4.96 11.34
CA TYR A 84 -11.39 -5.46 11.27
C TYR A 84 -10.52 -4.56 10.37
N LEU A 85 -9.32 -4.21 10.85
CA LEU A 85 -8.32 -3.47 10.07
C LEU A 85 -7.94 -4.22 8.78
N THR A 86 -7.92 -5.54 8.81
CA THR A 86 -7.68 -6.39 7.62
C THR A 86 -8.64 -6.04 6.48
N ALA A 87 -9.92 -5.82 6.77
CA ALA A 87 -10.90 -5.44 5.76
C ALA A 87 -10.60 -4.06 5.15
N TRP A 88 -10.20 -3.09 5.98
CA TRP A 88 -9.82 -1.75 5.53
C TRP A 88 -8.58 -1.80 4.62
N CYS A 89 -7.58 -2.59 5.00
CA CYS A 89 -6.38 -2.82 4.18
C CYS A 89 -6.72 -3.54 2.86
N PHE A 90 -7.66 -4.49 2.87
CA PHE A 90 -8.06 -5.19 1.66
C PHE A 90 -8.82 -4.30 0.68
N VAL A 91 -9.71 -3.42 1.17
CA VAL A 91 -10.32 -2.35 0.37
C VAL A 91 -9.24 -1.45 -0.23
N LEU A 92 -8.23 -1.09 0.56
CA LEU A 92 -7.12 -0.26 0.08
C LEU A 92 -6.27 -0.98 -0.98
N CYS A 93 -6.07 -2.30 -0.88
CA CYS A 93 -5.40 -3.12 -1.89
C CYS A 93 -6.15 -3.06 -3.23
N SER A 94 -7.48 -3.26 -3.21
CA SER A 94 -8.32 -3.21 -4.41
C SER A 94 -8.34 -1.80 -5.03
N LEU A 95 -8.53 -0.76 -4.20
CA LEU A 95 -8.55 0.63 -4.65
C LEU A 95 -7.22 1.01 -5.31
N THR A 96 -6.10 0.73 -4.63
CA THR A 96 -4.76 1.06 -5.12
C THR A 96 -4.48 0.33 -6.44
N SER A 97 -4.75 -0.97 -6.52
CA SER A 97 -4.49 -1.77 -7.73
C SER A 97 -5.34 -1.30 -8.91
N PHE A 98 -6.61 -0.97 -8.66
CA PHE A 98 -7.51 -0.46 -9.69
C PHE A 98 -7.09 0.92 -10.20
N ILE A 99 -6.77 1.86 -9.31
CA ILE A 99 -6.27 3.19 -9.72
C ILE A 99 -4.96 3.03 -10.52
N GLY A 100 -4.05 2.15 -10.09
CA GLY A 100 -2.82 1.83 -10.81
C GLY A 100 -3.07 1.31 -12.24
N ALA A 101 -4.09 0.47 -12.43
CA ALA A 101 -4.51 -0.01 -13.75
C ALA A 101 -5.14 1.10 -14.61
N LEU A 102 -5.97 1.96 -14.02
CA LEU A 102 -6.55 3.12 -14.71
C LEU A 102 -5.47 4.10 -15.16
N PHE A 103 -4.49 4.37 -14.29
CA PHE A 103 -3.33 5.22 -14.57
C PHE A 103 -2.57 4.78 -15.82
N VAL A 104 -2.24 3.50 -15.90
CA VAL A 104 -1.54 2.96 -17.08
C VAL A 104 -2.47 2.94 -18.31
N THR A 105 -3.76 2.62 -18.14
CA THR A 105 -4.75 2.61 -19.24
C THR A 105 -4.88 3.98 -19.88
N VAL A 106 -5.16 5.02 -19.09
CA VAL A 106 -5.33 6.36 -19.65
C VAL A 106 -4.02 6.86 -20.23
N TYR A 107 -2.87 6.58 -19.63
CA TYR A 107 -1.58 6.91 -20.24
C TYR A 107 -1.37 6.23 -21.61
N HIS A 108 -1.98 5.06 -21.86
CA HIS A 108 -1.96 4.43 -23.20
C HIS A 108 -2.91 5.12 -24.20
N ILE A 109 -3.97 5.78 -23.74
CA ILE A 109 -4.99 6.41 -24.58
C ILE A 109 -4.68 7.89 -24.80
N ASP A 110 -4.52 8.65 -23.71
CA ASP A 110 -4.35 10.10 -23.68
C ASP A 110 -3.38 10.53 -22.56
N ILE A 111 -2.13 10.81 -22.97
CA ILE A 111 -1.06 11.26 -22.07
C ILE A 111 -1.34 12.67 -21.54
N GLU A 112 -1.98 13.54 -22.32
CA GLU A 112 -2.20 14.95 -21.93
C GLU A 112 -3.21 15.08 -20.79
N THR A 113 -4.22 14.21 -20.75
CA THR A 113 -5.17 14.14 -19.64
C THR A 113 -4.45 13.77 -18.34
N MET A 114 -3.52 12.81 -18.37
CA MET A 114 -2.84 12.34 -17.15
C MET A 114 -1.95 13.37 -16.49
N VAL A 115 -1.28 14.24 -17.27
CA VAL A 115 -0.43 15.32 -16.72
C VAL A 115 -1.25 16.36 -15.94
N LYS A 116 -2.57 16.49 -16.24
CA LYS A 116 -3.47 17.43 -15.57
C LYS A 116 -4.03 16.89 -14.24
N LEU A 117 -3.92 15.58 -13.98
CA LEU A 117 -4.52 14.91 -12.81
C LEU A 117 -3.58 14.86 -11.59
N VAL A 118 -2.84 15.94 -11.33
CA VAL A 118 -1.80 16.00 -10.28
C VAL A 118 -2.35 15.59 -8.91
N TRP A 119 -3.56 16.02 -8.53
CA TRP A 119 -4.17 15.66 -7.25
C TRP A 119 -4.46 14.16 -7.13
N ILE A 120 -4.89 13.52 -8.22
CA ILE A 120 -5.17 12.08 -8.22
C ILE A 120 -3.87 11.29 -8.12
N ILE A 121 -2.79 11.74 -8.77
CA ILE A 121 -1.46 11.13 -8.63
C ILE A 121 -1.00 11.15 -7.15
N LYS A 122 -1.15 12.30 -6.48
CA LYS A 122 -0.79 12.45 -5.06
C LYS A 122 -1.63 11.53 -4.17
N PHE A 123 -2.94 11.49 -4.39
CA PHE A 123 -3.84 10.60 -3.66
C PHE A 123 -3.46 9.13 -3.86
N TYR A 124 -3.22 8.71 -5.11
CA TYR A 124 -2.75 7.38 -5.42
C TYR A 124 -1.43 7.07 -4.73
N TRP A 125 -0.49 8.02 -4.67
CA TRP A 125 0.80 7.81 -4.00
C TRP A 125 0.63 7.58 -2.49
N VAL A 126 -0.28 8.32 -1.84
CA VAL A 126 -0.66 8.08 -0.44
C VAL A 126 -1.23 6.69 -0.26
N CYS A 127 -2.23 6.33 -1.07
CA CYS A 127 -2.88 5.02 -1.00
C CYS A 127 -1.86 3.90 -1.22
N TYR A 128 -1.01 4.04 -2.24
CA TYR A 128 0.02 3.06 -2.57
C TYR A 128 1.00 2.84 -1.43
N TRP A 129 1.57 3.92 -0.89
CA TRP A 129 2.56 3.82 0.18
C TRP A 129 1.95 3.29 1.47
N THR A 130 0.73 3.74 1.80
CA THR A 130 -0.03 3.25 2.95
C THR A 130 -0.31 1.77 2.80
N ASN A 131 -0.80 1.35 1.64
CA ASN A 131 -1.12 -0.04 1.34
C ASN A 131 0.09 -0.96 1.43
N LEU A 132 1.18 -0.57 0.76
CA LEU A 132 2.43 -1.33 0.76
C LEU A 132 2.96 -1.52 2.18
N THR A 133 2.98 -0.45 2.99
CA THR A 133 3.47 -0.52 4.37
C THR A 133 2.55 -1.34 5.26
N LEU A 134 1.23 -1.12 5.19
CA LEU A 134 0.28 -1.82 6.05
C LEU A 134 0.15 -3.30 5.71
N ALA A 135 0.39 -3.72 4.47
CA ALA A 135 0.45 -5.13 4.11
C ALA A 135 1.47 -5.88 4.99
N TYR A 136 2.66 -5.31 5.20
CA TYR A 136 3.68 -5.89 6.07
C TYR A 136 3.34 -5.81 7.56
N VAL A 137 2.82 -4.67 8.01
CA VAL A 137 2.43 -4.49 9.42
C VAL A 137 1.33 -5.48 9.81
N VAL A 138 0.27 -5.57 9.01
CA VAL A 138 -0.86 -6.47 9.25
C VAL A 138 -0.43 -7.93 9.17
N ALA A 139 0.41 -8.30 8.19
CA ALA A 139 1.00 -9.64 8.15
C ALA A 139 1.78 -9.95 9.44
N PHE A 140 2.70 -9.07 9.83
CA PHE A 140 3.52 -9.28 11.02
C PHE A 140 2.66 -9.44 12.28
N LEU A 141 1.69 -8.55 12.50
CA LEU A 141 0.80 -8.62 13.67
C LEU A 141 -0.05 -9.90 13.64
N TYR A 142 -0.55 -10.31 12.46
CA TYR A 142 -1.33 -11.52 12.31
C TYR A 142 -0.53 -12.76 12.75
N TRP A 143 0.63 -13.01 12.14
CA TRP A 143 1.43 -14.21 12.43
C TRP A 143 2.08 -14.19 13.81
N SER A 144 2.39 -13.02 14.36
CA SER A 144 3.02 -12.92 15.69
C SER A 144 2.04 -12.99 16.86
N SER A 145 0.77 -12.62 16.67
CA SER A 145 -0.17 -12.46 17.80
C SER A 145 -1.56 -13.09 17.61
N MET A 146 -2.03 -13.29 16.37
CA MET A 146 -3.39 -13.75 16.11
C MET A 146 -3.43 -15.21 15.65
N PHE A 147 -2.44 -15.64 14.86
CA PHE A 147 -2.39 -16.97 14.28
C PHE A 147 -2.39 -18.10 15.33
N LEU A 148 -1.78 -17.86 16.49
CA LEU A 148 -1.69 -18.84 17.58
C LEU A 148 -2.99 -19.04 18.37
N GLU A 149 -3.98 -18.15 18.20
CA GLU A 149 -5.28 -18.26 18.91
C GLU A 149 -6.33 -19.07 18.14
N GLN A 150 -5.98 -19.58 16.95
CA GLN A 150 -6.89 -20.34 16.09
C GLN A 150 -7.11 -21.76 16.68
N PRO A 151 -8.34 -22.11 17.10
CA PRO A 151 -8.58 -23.36 17.82
C PRO A 151 -8.50 -24.62 16.93
N GLU A 152 -8.69 -24.51 15.62
CA GLU A 152 -8.59 -25.63 14.67
C GLU A 152 -8.05 -25.17 13.30
N PHE A 153 -7.06 -25.90 12.77
CA PHE A 153 -6.55 -25.69 11.42
C PHE A 153 -7.39 -26.46 10.40
N ASP A 154 -8.42 -25.82 9.86
CA ASP A 154 -9.03 -26.26 8.61
C ASP A 154 -8.29 -25.63 7.42
N PHE A 155 -8.12 -26.42 6.35
CA PHE A 155 -7.37 -26.06 5.14
C PHE A 155 -7.94 -24.80 4.49
N ILE A 156 -9.28 -24.67 4.43
CA ILE A 156 -9.94 -23.52 3.80
C ILE A 156 -9.62 -22.23 4.56
N TRP A 157 -9.69 -22.25 5.88
CA TRP A 157 -9.35 -21.11 6.74
C TRP A 157 -7.87 -20.73 6.62
N THR A 158 -6.99 -21.73 6.61
CA THR A 158 -5.56 -21.51 6.44
C THR A 158 -5.23 -20.86 5.09
N MET A 159 -5.86 -21.33 4.01
CA MET A 159 -5.72 -20.72 2.68
C MET A 159 -6.24 -19.29 2.66
N PHE A 160 -7.37 -19.03 3.31
CA PHE A 160 -7.93 -17.70 3.43
C PHE A 160 -6.99 -16.75 4.18
N ASP A 161 -6.39 -17.19 5.29
CA ASP A 161 -5.46 -16.38 6.08
C ASP A 161 -4.17 -16.06 5.33
N VAL A 162 -3.58 -17.04 4.66
CA VAL A 162 -2.43 -16.83 3.76
C VAL A 162 -2.79 -15.84 2.67
N TRP A 163 -4.02 -15.91 2.16
CA TRP A 163 -4.49 -15.05 1.10
C TRP A 163 -4.74 -13.60 1.55
N VAL A 164 -5.38 -13.36 2.71
CA VAL A 164 -5.63 -11.98 3.17
C VAL A 164 -4.42 -11.31 3.83
N HIS A 165 -3.52 -12.07 4.45
CA HIS A 165 -2.36 -11.50 5.16
C HIS A 165 -1.05 -11.65 4.38
N GLY A 166 -0.87 -12.73 3.61
CA GLY A 166 0.40 -13.10 2.99
C GLY A 166 0.50 -12.64 1.54
N LEU A 167 -0.56 -12.88 0.75
CA LEU A 167 -0.57 -12.52 -0.66
C LEU A 167 -0.36 -11.01 -0.91
N PRO A 168 -0.95 -10.07 -0.12
CA PRO A 168 -0.66 -8.64 -0.27
C PRO A 168 0.83 -8.32 -0.14
N VAL A 169 1.52 -8.90 0.84
CA VAL A 169 2.96 -8.68 1.02
C VAL A 169 3.72 -9.10 -0.23
N VAL A 170 3.48 -10.31 -0.74
CA VAL A 170 4.19 -10.82 -1.93
C VAL A 170 3.89 -9.99 -3.16
N LEU A 171 2.61 -9.76 -3.47
CA LEU A 171 2.22 -9.08 -4.72
C LEU A 171 2.63 -7.61 -4.72
N PHE A 172 2.47 -6.88 -3.61
CA PHE A 172 2.90 -5.48 -3.54
C PHE A 172 4.42 -5.35 -3.44
N SER A 173 5.16 -6.35 -2.94
CA SER A 173 6.63 -6.38 -3.06
C SER A 173 7.07 -6.46 -4.51
N VAL A 174 6.47 -7.40 -5.27
CA VAL A 174 6.74 -7.55 -6.70
C VAL A 174 6.35 -6.27 -7.44
N ASP A 175 5.19 -5.71 -7.14
CA ASP A 175 4.74 -4.44 -7.74
C ASP A 175 5.73 -3.31 -7.45
N HIS A 176 6.17 -3.15 -6.19
CA HIS A 176 7.13 -2.13 -5.78
C HIS A 176 8.46 -2.23 -6.54
N MET A 177 8.86 -3.44 -6.91
CA MET A 177 10.03 -3.69 -7.77
C MET A 177 9.77 -3.39 -9.25
N LEU A 178 8.51 -3.45 -9.73
CA LEU A 178 8.13 -3.26 -11.13
C LEU A 178 7.78 -1.81 -11.49
N VAL A 179 7.23 -1.04 -10.55
CA VAL A 179 6.79 0.34 -10.78
C VAL A 179 7.94 1.34 -10.84
N ALA A 180 7.79 2.39 -11.66
CA ALA A 180 8.80 3.45 -11.74
C ALA A 180 8.65 4.52 -10.64
N GLN A 181 7.44 4.73 -10.11
CA GLN A 181 7.14 5.80 -9.14
C GLN A 181 8.11 5.84 -7.94
N PRO A 182 8.44 7.05 -7.45
CA PRO A 182 9.36 7.21 -6.32
C PRO A 182 8.77 6.72 -5.00
N ALA A 183 9.65 6.34 -4.08
CA ALA A 183 9.36 6.19 -2.67
C ALA A 183 10.02 7.33 -1.88
N ARG A 184 9.45 7.68 -0.72
CA ARG A 184 9.99 8.69 0.21
C ARG A 184 9.96 8.14 1.61
N LEU A 185 11.01 8.38 2.39
CA LEU A 185 11.11 7.81 3.73
C LEU A 185 10.04 8.39 4.66
N LEU A 186 9.84 9.72 4.66
CA LEU A 186 8.86 10.41 5.51
C LEU A 186 7.40 10.10 5.18
N HIS A 187 7.13 9.43 4.05
CA HIS A 187 5.77 9.00 3.72
C HIS A 187 5.25 7.94 4.71
N PHE A 188 6.06 7.41 5.64
CA PHE A 188 5.59 6.60 6.78
C PHE A 188 4.47 7.30 7.59
N MET A 189 4.38 8.63 7.55
CA MET A 189 3.29 9.38 8.20
C MET A 189 1.90 9.00 7.67
N TYR A 190 1.78 8.61 6.40
CA TYR A 190 0.48 8.24 5.81
C TYR A 190 -0.11 6.94 6.38
N PRO A 191 0.61 5.79 6.40
CA PRO A 191 0.14 4.61 7.11
C PRO A 191 -0.03 4.85 8.61
N PHE A 192 0.80 5.69 9.23
CA PHE A 192 0.61 6.07 10.63
C PHE A 192 -0.74 6.77 10.85
N CYS A 193 -1.06 7.82 10.10
CA CYS A 193 -2.35 8.50 10.17
C CYS A 193 -3.53 7.55 9.90
N PHE A 194 -3.41 6.64 8.92
CA PHE A 194 -4.43 5.63 8.65
C PHE A 194 -4.69 4.73 9.86
N THR A 195 -3.65 4.26 10.54
CA THR A 195 -3.80 3.45 11.76
C THR A 195 -4.36 4.23 12.94
N LEU A 196 -4.09 5.54 13.05
CA LEU A 196 -4.73 6.39 14.07
C LEU A 196 -6.24 6.55 13.82
N VAL A 197 -6.66 6.69 12.56
CA VAL A 197 -8.09 6.71 12.20
C VAL A 197 -8.76 5.39 12.59
N TYR A 198 -8.13 4.27 12.28
CA TYR A 198 -8.63 2.95 12.69
C TYR A 198 -8.67 2.81 14.22
N LEU A 199 -7.64 3.25 14.93
CA LEU A 199 -7.59 3.22 16.39
C LEU A 199 -8.75 4.03 16.99
N ALA A 200 -8.97 5.26 16.52
CA ALA A 200 -10.07 6.10 16.95
C ALA A 200 -11.43 5.42 16.72
N PHE A 201 -11.62 4.82 15.54
CA PHE A 201 -12.80 4.00 15.25
C PHE A 201 -12.96 2.86 16.27
N SER A 202 -11.89 2.08 16.52
CA SER A 202 -11.95 0.90 17.39
C SER A 202 -12.22 1.26 18.86
N VAL A 203 -11.71 2.38 19.35
CA VAL A 203 -11.98 2.91 20.69
C VAL A 203 -13.45 3.33 20.81
N ILE A 204 -13.97 4.07 19.83
CA ILE A 204 -15.38 4.50 19.80
C ILE A 204 -16.28 3.27 19.74
N TYR A 205 -15.97 2.31 18.88
CA TYR A 205 -16.72 1.06 18.71
C TYR A 205 -16.82 0.28 20.03
N ASN A 206 -15.70 0.10 20.74
CA ASN A 206 -15.68 -0.56 22.04
C ASN A 206 -16.49 0.21 23.10
N LYS A 207 -16.35 1.55 23.17
CA LYS A 207 -17.10 2.38 24.13
C LYS A 207 -18.61 2.35 23.92
N LEU A 208 -19.06 2.08 22.70
CA LEU A 208 -20.47 1.90 22.35
C LEU A 208 -20.97 0.47 22.60
N GLY A 209 -20.17 -0.40 23.22
CA GLY A 209 -20.53 -1.79 23.50
C GLY A 209 -20.41 -2.72 22.29
N GLY A 210 -19.63 -2.34 21.27
CA GLY A 210 -19.39 -3.17 20.09
C GLY A 210 -18.71 -4.49 20.44
N LEU A 211 -19.11 -5.57 19.76
CA LEU A 211 -18.61 -6.93 19.96
C LEU A 211 -18.02 -7.49 18.66
N ASP A 212 -17.02 -8.35 18.78
CA ASP A 212 -16.49 -9.10 17.64
C ASP A 212 -17.46 -10.20 17.16
N SER A 213 -17.06 -10.95 16.14
CA SER A 213 -17.88 -12.04 15.59
C SER A 213 -18.08 -13.23 16.53
N LEU A 214 -17.36 -13.29 17.65
CA LEU A 214 -17.44 -14.31 18.71
C LEU A 214 -18.11 -13.77 19.99
N GLY A 215 -18.57 -12.51 19.99
CA GLY A 215 -19.20 -11.87 21.14
C GLY A 215 -18.24 -11.28 22.17
N LYS A 216 -16.95 -11.15 21.84
CA LYS A 216 -15.92 -10.53 22.71
C LYS A 216 -15.99 -9.00 22.61
N SER A 217 -15.70 -8.30 23.71
CA SER A 217 -15.69 -6.82 23.79
C SER A 217 -14.54 -6.17 23.02
N TYR A 218 -13.55 -6.94 22.59
CA TYR A 218 -12.39 -6.47 21.83
C TYR A 218 -12.37 -7.07 20.42
N ILE A 219 -11.97 -6.25 19.43
CA ILE A 219 -11.85 -6.69 18.03
C ILE A 219 -10.62 -7.60 17.85
N TYR A 220 -9.53 -7.23 18.52
CA TYR A 220 -8.26 -7.93 18.53
C TYR A 220 -7.78 -8.03 19.97
N ILE A 221 -7.21 -9.16 20.38
CA ILE A 221 -6.74 -9.33 21.76
C ILE A 221 -5.68 -8.29 22.16
N ILE A 222 -4.82 -7.92 21.20
CA ILE A 222 -3.80 -6.86 21.36
C ILE A 222 -4.42 -5.46 21.54
N LEU A 223 -5.71 -5.30 21.22
CA LEU A 223 -6.52 -4.11 21.50
C LEU A 223 -7.60 -4.38 22.55
N ASN A 224 -7.33 -5.25 23.54
CA ASN A 224 -8.23 -5.41 24.68
C ASN A 224 -8.13 -4.19 25.62
N TYR A 225 -9.12 -3.31 25.54
CA TYR A 225 -9.19 -2.06 26.32
C TYR A 225 -9.34 -2.25 27.83
N GLU A 226 -9.63 -3.46 28.31
CA GLU A 226 -9.56 -3.80 29.74
C GLU A 226 -8.11 -3.94 30.22
N ASN A 227 -7.16 -4.15 29.31
CA ASN A 227 -5.72 -4.20 29.57
C ASN A 227 -5.01 -3.00 28.92
N PRO A 228 -4.99 -1.81 29.57
CA PRO A 228 -4.43 -0.60 28.98
C PRO A 228 -2.93 -0.70 28.67
N THR A 229 -2.19 -1.52 29.43
CA THR A 229 -0.76 -1.76 29.18
C THR A 229 -0.56 -2.48 27.85
N LEU A 230 -1.33 -3.54 27.58
CA LEU A 230 -1.25 -4.27 26.30
C LEU A 230 -1.63 -3.37 25.11
N VAL A 231 -2.68 -2.55 25.25
CA VAL A 231 -3.08 -1.59 24.23
C VAL A 231 -1.98 -0.57 23.95
N LEU A 232 -1.37 0.00 25.00
CA LEU A 232 -0.27 0.95 24.84
C LEU A 232 0.93 0.33 24.13
N LEU A 233 1.33 -0.89 24.54
CA LEU A 233 2.42 -1.63 23.90
C LEU A 233 2.11 -1.90 22.42
N THR A 234 0.86 -2.22 22.09
CA THR A 234 0.42 -2.48 20.72
C THR A 234 0.47 -1.22 19.86
N ILE A 235 0.03 -0.07 20.39
CA ILE A 235 0.08 1.22 19.68
C ILE A 235 1.53 1.61 19.40
N VAL A 236 2.39 1.58 20.42
CA VAL A 236 3.80 1.91 20.28
C VAL A 236 4.50 0.93 19.35
N GLY A 237 4.27 -0.38 19.52
CA GLY A 237 4.83 -1.43 18.68
C GLY A 237 4.43 -1.27 17.22
N THR A 238 3.16 -0.98 16.93
CA THR A 238 2.65 -0.77 15.58
C THR A 238 3.25 0.49 14.94
N ALA A 239 3.39 1.59 15.70
CA ALA A 239 4.06 2.80 15.22
C ALA A 239 5.53 2.54 14.86
N LEU A 240 6.25 1.77 15.68
CA LEU A 240 7.64 1.36 15.39
C LEU A 240 7.71 0.44 14.15
N LEU A 241 6.80 -0.53 14.03
CA LEU A 241 6.72 -1.42 12.85
C LEU A 241 6.48 -0.63 11.56
N ILE A 242 5.62 0.40 11.58
CA ILE A 242 5.40 1.28 10.42
C ILE A 242 6.70 1.95 9.99
N ILE A 243 7.50 2.46 10.92
CA ILE A 243 8.80 3.09 10.63
C ILE A 243 9.78 2.06 10.08
N VAL A 244 9.89 0.88 10.71
CA VAL A 244 10.79 -0.20 10.30
C VAL A 244 10.47 -0.66 8.88
N PHE A 245 9.20 -0.99 8.59
CA PHE A 245 8.79 -1.46 7.27
C PHE A 245 8.87 -0.36 6.23
N SER A 246 8.50 0.89 6.54
CA SER A 246 8.69 2.02 5.61
C SER A 246 10.17 2.21 5.24
N THR A 247 11.07 2.06 6.22
CA THR A 247 12.52 2.16 6.00
C THR A 247 13.04 1.01 5.12
N MET A 248 12.62 -0.23 5.40
CA MET A 248 12.96 -1.40 4.59
C MET A 248 12.47 -1.24 3.14
N LEU A 249 11.22 -0.83 2.94
CA LEU A 249 10.59 -0.62 1.63
C LEU A 249 11.25 0.52 0.86
N TYR A 250 11.69 1.57 1.55
CA TYR A 250 12.51 2.63 0.97
C TYR A 250 13.89 2.09 0.54
N GLY A 251 14.49 1.19 1.32
CA GLY A 251 15.69 0.44 0.92
C GLY A 251 15.50 -0.36 -0.37
N LEU A 252 14.36 -1.04 -0.55
CA LEU A 252 14.02 -1.72 -1.80
C LEU A 252 13.91 -0.76 -2.98
N TYR A 253 13.38 0.44 -2.76
CA TYR A 253 13.37 1.49 -3.79
C TYR A 253 14.79 1.94 -4.19
N ILE A 254 15.69 2.11 -3.22
CA ILE A 254 17.11 2.41 -3.50
C ILE A 254 17.74 1.29 -4.33
N ILE A 255 17.52 0.03 -3.97
CA ILE A 255 18.02 -1.14 -4.72
C ILE A 255 17.46 -1.14 -6.14
N ARG A 256 16.14 -0.97 -6.30
CA ARG A 256 15.46 -0.91 -7.61
C ARG A 256 16.06 0.16 -8.51
N THR A 257 16.23 1.38 -8.01
CA THR A 257 16.78 2.50 -8.79
C THR A 257 18.26 2.32 -9.11
N TYR A 258 19.04 1.76 -8.19
CA TYR A 258 20.44 1.39 -8.45
C TYR A 258 20.56 0.35 -9.56
N LEU A 259 19.76 -0.72 -9.51
CA LEU A 259 19.73 -1.76 -10.55
C LEU A 259 19.30 -1.17 -11.90
N ALA A 260 18.26 -0.32 -11.91
CA ALA A 260 17.81 0.33 -13.13
C ALA A 260 18.89 1.19 -13.78
N ARG A 261 19.68 1.94 -13.00
CA ARG A 261 20.85 2.68 -13.52
C ARG A 261 21.92 1.75 -14.09
N ARG A 262 22.28 0.70 -13.35
CA ARG A 262 23.28 -0.29 -13.81
C ARG A 262 22.89 -0.98 -15.12
N LEU A 263 21.59 -1.12 -15.38
CA LEU A 263 21.03 -1.74 -16.57
C LEU A 263 20.63 -0.74 -17.67
N ASN A 264 21.00 0.54 -17.54
CA ASN A 264 20.64 1.62 -18.48
C ASN A 264 19.12 1.72 -18.73
N LYS A 265 18.33 1.60 -17.67
CA LYS A 265 16.86 1.74 -17.65
C LYS A 265 16.39 3.08 -17.05
N LEU A 266 17.31 3.94 -16.63
CA LEU A 266 17.10 5.29 -16.11
C LEU A 266 18.06 6.28 -16.77
#